data_AF-A0AAW7AEZ2-F1
#
_entry.id   AF-A0AAW7AEZ2-F1
#
_cell.length_a   1.000
_cell.length_b   1.000
_cell.length_c   1.000
_cell.angle_alpha   90.00
_cell.angle_beta   90.00
_cell.angle_gamma   90.00
#
_symmetry.space_group_name_H-M   'P 1'
#
loop_
_entity.id
_entity.type
_entity.pdbx_description
1 polymer ?
#
loop_
_entity_poly.entity_id
_entity_poly.type
_entity_poly.pdbx_seq_one_letter_code
_entity_poly.pdbx_strand_id
1 'polypeptide(L)' 'LDSIKDSFTESIQIQIAAAEALPDAITHAAQAMVSSLLNGNKILCCGNGGSASNAQQFVSCLLNRFETE' A
#
# COMPACT_ATOMS: atom_id res chain seq x y z
N LEU A 1 -9.94 -12.99 -25.36
CA LEU A 1 -8.49 -13.25 -25.16
C LEU A 1 -7.69 -11.97 -25.32
N ASP A 2 -7.94 -11.18 -26.36
CA ASP A 2 -7.20 -9.93 -26.58
C ASP A 2 -7.44 -8.89 -25.49
N SER A 3 -8.70 -8.66 -25.07
CA SER A 3 -9.00 -7.76 -23.94
C SER A 3 -8.29 -8.16 -22.62
N ILE A 4 -8.04 -9.45 -22.38
CA ILE A 4 -7.28 -9.88 -21.20
C ILE A 4 -5.82 -9.47 -21.35
N LYS A 5 -5.22 -9.72 -22.53
CA LYS A 5 -3.84 -9.31 -22.82
C LYS A 5 -3.67 -7.81 -22.68
N ASP A 6 -4.62 -7.03 -23.22
CA ASP A 6 -4.59 -5.57 -23.16
C ASP A 6 -4.62 -5.06 -21.72
N SER A 7 -5.50 -5.60 -20.86
CA SER A 7 -5.54 -5.23 -19.43
C SER A 7 -4.23 -5.57 -18.70
N PHE A 8 -3.59 -6.68 -19.01
CA PHE A 8 -2.28 -7.01 -18.43
C PHE A 8 -1.18 -6.08 -18.94
N THR A 9 -1.16 -5.77 -20.24
CA THR A 9 -0.19 -4.82 -20.82
C THR A 9 -0.34 -3.43 -20.20
N GLU A 10 -1.56 -2.93 -20.06
CA GLU A 10 -1.85 -1.66 -19.41
C GLU A 10 -1.38 -1.66 -17.95
N SER A 11 -1.70 -2.71 -17.18
CA SER A 11 -1.26 -2.85 -15.79
C SER A 11 0.27 -2.84 -15.65
N ILE A 12 1.00 -3.50 -16.57
CA ILE A 12 2.46 -3.50 -16.57
C ILE A 12 3.00 -2.09 -16.84
N GLN A 13 2.44 -1.38 -17.83
CA GLN A 13 2.86 -0.01 -18.15
C GLN A 13 2.63 0.95 -16.99
N ILE A 14 1.47 0.85 -16.32
CA ILE A 14 1.17 1.62 -15.12
C ILE A 14 2.17 1.31 -14.00
N GLN A 15 2.51 0.04 -13.79
CA GLN A 15 3.49 -0.34 -12.77
C GLN A 15 4.89 0.20 -13.06
N ILE A 16 5.33 0.21 -14.33
CA ILE A 16 6.61 0.80 -14.73
C ILE A 16 6.62 2.32 -14.45
N ALA A 17 5.59 3.04 -14.90
CA ALA A 17 5.49 4.48 -14.67
C ALA A 17 5.42 4.83 -13.16
N ALA A 18 4.69 4.02 -12.39
CA ALA A 18 4.59 4.19 -10.94
C ALA A 18 5.94 3.92 -10.24
N ALA A 19 6.71 2.93 -10.72
CA ALA A 19 8.03 2.63 -10.18
C ALA A 19 9.04 3.76 -10.39
N GLU A 20 8.87 4.58 -11.42
CA GLU A 20 9.68 5.79 -11.65
C GLU A 20 9.18 6.98 -10.83
N ALA A 21 7.85 7.16 -10.71
CA ALA A 21 7.27 8.38 -10.15
C ALA A 21 7.02 8.36 -8.63
N LEU A 22 6.75 7.19 -8.05
CA LEU A 22 6.28 7.07 -6.66
C LEU A 22 7.33 6.73 -5.58
N PRO A 23 8.59 6.29 -5.87
CA PRO A 23 9.52 5.87 -4.81
C PRO A 23 9.67 6.88 -3.68
N ASP A 24 9.94 8.14 -4.00
CA ASP A 24 10.16 9.18 -2.99
C ASP A 24 8.92 9.39 -2.12
N ALA A 25 7.73 9.48 -2.72
CA ALA A 25 6.48 9.65 -1.98
C ALA A 25 6.19 8.48 -1.05
N ILE A 26 6.44 7.25 -1.51
CA ILE A 26 6.28 6.02 -0.70
C ILE A 26 7.27 6.03 0.46
N THR A 27 8.54 6.39 0.23
CA THR A 27 9.56 6.48 1.29
C THR A 27 9.18 7.50 2.35
N HIS A 28 8.75 8.70 1.96
CA HIS A 28 8.32 9.73 2.91
C HIS A 28 7.09 9.29 3.72
N ALA A 29 6.09 8.67 3.08
CA ALA A 29 4.91 8.16 3.78
C ALA A 29 5.29 7.07 4.79
N ALA A 30 6.15 6.12 4.41
CA ALA A 30 6.64 5.07 5.30
C ALA A 30 7.39 5.64 6.51
N GLN A 31 8.27 6.63 6.30
CA GLN A 31 8.98 7.30 7.40
C GLN A 31 8.04 8.01 8.36
N ALA A 32 7.02 8.71 7.84
CA ALA A 32 6.01 9.36 8.67
C ALA A 32 5.22 8.35 9.51
N MET A 33 4.86 7.20 8.93
CA MET A 33 4.17 6.12 9.62
C MET A 33 5.03 5.50 10.73
N VAL A 34 6.31 5.22 10.45
CA VAL A 34 7.26 4.72 11.46
C VAL A 34 7.42 5.72 12.60
N SER A 35 7.63 7.00 12.29
CA SER A 35 7.76 8.04 13.31
C SER A 35 6.51 8.15 14.19
N SER A 36 5.32 8.09 13.59
CA SER A 36 4.05 8.10 14.32
C SER A 36 3.98 6.95 15.33
N LEU A 37 4.28 5.73 14.90
CA LEU A 37 4.25 4.53 15.75
C LEU A 37 5.31 4.57 16.86
N LEU A 38 6.55 5.01 16.56
CA LEU A 38 7.61 5.15 17.57
C LEU A 38 7.26 6.18 18.65
N ASN A 39 6.46 7.19 18.31
CA ASN A 39 5.96 8.18 19.26
C ASN A 39 4.73 7.69 20.05
N GLY A 40 4.38 6.40 19.97
CA GLY A 40 3.24 5.81 20.68
C GLY A 40 1.87 6.15 20.08
N ASN A 41 1.83 6.73 18.87
CA ASN A 41 0.58 6.97 18.16
C ASN A 41 0.12 5.73 17.40
N LYS A 42 -1.05 5.83 16.77
CA LYS A 42 -1.67 4.76 15.98
C LYS A 42 -1.92 5.21 14.54
N ILE A 43 -1.99 4.24 13.63
CA ILE A 43 -2.35 4.45 12.23
C ILE A 43 -3.80 4.02 12.04
N LEU A 44 -4.62 4.88 11.43
CA LEU A 44 -6.01 4.59 11.07
C LEU A 44 -6.11 4.50 9.54
N CYS A 45 -6.70 3.43 9.03
CA CYS A 45 -6.87 3.19 7.60
C CYS A 45 -8.35 3.11 7.24
N CYS A 46 -8.74 3.77 6.15
CA CYS A 46 -10.10 3.74 5.63
C CYS A 46 -10.09 3.73 4.09
N GLY A 47 -11.18 3.27 3.48
CA GLY A 47 -11.34 3.21 2.04
C GLY A 47 -12.75 2.75 1.67
N ASN A 48 -13.16 3.00 0.42
CA ASN A 48 -14.47 2.62 -0.11
C ASN A 48 -14.33 1.51 -1.17
N GLY A 49 -15.30 0.60 -1.26
CA GLY A 49 -15.30 -0.48 -2.24
C GLY A 49 -14.01 -1.33 -2.17
N GLY A 50 -13.32 -1.52 -3.30
CA GLY A 50 -12.07 -2.28 -3.36
C GLY A 50 -10.97 -1.73 -2.44
N SER A 51 -10.92 -0.41 -2.24
CA SER A 51 -9.94 0.22 -1.34
C SER A 51 -10.19 -0.12 0.13
N ALA A 52 -11.43 -0.47 0.52
CA ALA A 52 -11.72 -0.94 1.87
C ALA A 52 -11.00 -2.26 2.17
N SER A 53 -10.93 -3.17 1.18
CA SER A 53 -10.17 -4.42 1.29
C SER A 53 -8.67 -4.16 1.44
N ASN A 54 -8.13 -3.17 0.69
CA ASN A 54 -6.72 -2.79 0.83
C ASN A 54 -6.42 -2.20 2.21
N ALA A 55 -7.32 -1.36 2.75
CA ALA A 55 -7.18 -0.82 4.10
C ALA A 55 -7.17 -1.94 5.17
N GLN A 56 -8.06 -2.92 5.06
CA GLN A 56 -8.09 -4.07 5.96
C GLN A 56 -6.84 -4.95 5.84
N GLN A 57 -6.38 -5.19 4.60
CA GLN A 57 -5.15 -5.96 4.35
C GLN A 57 -3.93 -5.26 4.95
N PHE A 58 -3.82 -3.94 4.76
CA PHE A 58 -2.74 -3.16 5.31
C PHE A 58 -2.70 -3.24 6.85
N VAL A 59 -3.84 -3.05 7.52
CA VAL A 59 -3.93 -3.18 8.98
C VAL A 59 -3.60 -4.60 9.43
N SER A 60 -4.08 -5.63 8.72
CA SER A 60 -3.76 -7.03 9.02
C SER A 60 -2.26 -7.32 8.94
N CYS A 61 -1.55 -6.73 7.97
CA CYS A 61 -0.09 -6.86 7.88
C CYS A 61 0.66 -6.20 9.04
N LEU A 62 0.12 -5.12 9.63
CA LEU A 62 0.74 -4.47 10.79
C LEU A 62 0.45 -5.21 12.10
N LEU A 63 -0.75 -5.75 12.26
CA LEU A 63 -1.17 -6.41 13.49
C LEU A 63 -0.71 -7.87 13.58
N ASN A 64 -0.78 -8.62 12.47
CA ASN A 64 -0.68 -10.08 12.51
C ASN A 64 0.70 -10.61 12.10
N ARG A 65 1.62 -9.73 11.67
CA ARG A 65 2.96 -10.15 11.21
C ARG A 65 4.08 -9.87 12.22
N PHE A 66 3.78 -9.12 13.28
CA PHE A 66 4.69 -8.82 14.38
C PHE A 66 4.03 -9.30 15.68
N GLU A 67 4.03 -10.61 15.89
CA GLU A 67 3.82 -11.16 17.23
C GLU A 67 4.95 -10.63 18.12
N THR A 68 4.65 -9.71 19.01
CA THR A 68 5.47 -9.47 20.21
C THR A 68 4.98 -10.42 21.30
N GLU A 69 5.50 -11.64 21.28
CA GLU A 69 5.67 -12.50 22.45
C GLU A 69 7.15 -12.87 22.60
#